data_AF-A0A7X0EU02-F1
#
_entry.id   AF-A0A7X0EU02-F1
#
_cell.length_a   1.000
_cell.length_b   1.000
_cell.length_c   1.000
_cell.angle_alpha   90.00
_cell.angle_beta   90.00
_cell.angle_gamma   90.00
#
_symmetry.space_group_name_H-M   'P 1'
#
loop_
_entity.id
_entity.type
_entity.pdbx_description
1 polymer ?
#
loop_
_entity_poly.entity_id
_entity_poly.type
_entity_poly.pdbx_seq_one_letter_code
_entity_poly.pdbx_strand_id
1 'polypeptide(L)'
;MRRVASGLAALTTAAALAACGLATPPAAVPAAAAAGEYLVFYADGGRGEALAAIERAGGTTVSTDLRLGYALARGGGDAFVTALGASPSIVGVSTDRRIGFASAHPAARPVDRTARAAGPAGGVADPTTGHAAYPDATALASEQTAGEPLAGRQWDMRMIGADRANKKAPGTRKVLVGVIDTGIDGRHPDIAPNFNRELSRNFVTDRPEDPDGDTLDGPCEVSDCKDPVDRDDDGHGTHVASTIGSPVNGIGIAGVAPRVQLVNIRAGQDSGYFFLKPSLDALTYAADIGVDVVNMSYYVDPWLFNCANNPADSKKQQLEQRAIITGMQRALDYARKKGVTLVSALGNGATDLGRPTIDRDSPGYPRGQERVRKVTNACLNVPAESKGVISVSSVGPSGRKALYSDYGVEQTDLAAPGGDLLDGKDASATRAILAAVPEDALRRGGKLDKSGKPKTADVVRDCRDGACSYYQYLEGTSMAAPHATGVAAILVSRFGKPGKGGVALDPATVERLLYRTATPRACPRPRAYGYKIYGETEKHVCQGGKSKNGFYGHGIVDAWKAATVNR
;
A
#
# COMPACT_ATOMS: atom_id res chain seq x y z
N MET A 1 13.75 -64.36 81.31
CA MET A 1 14.52 -65.29 80.44
C MET A 1 13.80 -65.48 79.12
N ARG A 2 14.45 -66.12 78.14
CA ARG A 2 13.92 -66.56 76.83
C ARG A 2 12.62 -67.40 76.91
N ARG A 3 11.87 -67.42 75.79
CA ARG A 3 10.78 -68.36 75.37
C ARG A 3 9.48 -68.17 76.17
N VAL A 4 8.28 -68.28 75.58
CA VAL A 4 7.55 -69.48 75.06
C VAL A 4 6.48 -68.99 74.04
N ALA A 5 6.03 -69.69 72.98
CA ALA A 5 6.51 -70.87 72.22
C ALA A 5 5.70 -71.04 70.88
N SER A 6 5.57 -72.28 70.39
CA SER A 6 5.02 -72.78 69.12
C SER A 6 3.48 -72.79 68.95
N GLY A 7 2.98 -72.90 67.70
CA GLY A 7 1.64 -73.44 67.40
C GLY A 7 1.15 -73.21 65.96
N LEU A 8 1.00 -74.27 65.15
CA LEU A 8 0.29 -74.24 63.87
C LEU A 8 -1.22 -74.46 64.08
N ALA A 9 -2.06 -73.78 63.28
CA ALA A 9 -3.36 -74.27 62.86
C ALA A 9 -3.68 -73.70 61.47
N ALA A 10 -4.25 -74.51 60.58
CA ALA A 10 -4.54 -74.14 59.19
C ALA A 10 -5.98 -73.63 59.04
N LEU A 11 -6.19 -72.70 58.11
CA LEU A 11 -7.51 -72.31 57.60
C LEU A 11 -7.41 -72.10 56.08
N THR A 12 -8.10 -72.94 55.32
CA THR A 12 -8.22 -72.84 53.87
C THR A 12 -9.29 -71.82 53.50
N THR A 13 -8.94 -70.82 52.69
CA THR A 13 -9.91 -69.96 52.00
C THR A 13 -9.65 -69.99 50.49
N ALA A 14 -10.74 -70.10 49.72
CA ALA A 14 -10.68 -70.31 48.28
C ALA A 14 -10.36 -69.01 47.52
N ALA A 15 -9.65 -69.15 46.39
CA ALA A 15 -9.31 -68.03 45.54
C ALA A 15 -10.51 -67.56 44.69
N ALA A 16 -10.77 -66.26 44.70
CA ALA A 16 -11.56 -65.58 43.69
C ALA A 16 -10.66 -64.55 42.97
N LEU A 17 -10.32 -64.83 41.71
CA LEU A 17 -9.53 -63.92 40.88
C LEU A 17 -10.43 -62.77 40.40
N ALA A 18 -10.37 -61.63 41.09
CA ALA A 18 -10.94 -60.38 40.59
C ALA A 18 -10.01 -59.80 39.50
N ALA A 19 -10.50 -59.74 38.27
CA ALA A 19 -9.78 -59.12 37.16
C ALA A 19 -9.78 -57.59 37.31
N CYS A 20 -8.70 -57.02 37.83
CA CYS A 20 -8.48 -55.57 37.78
C CYS A 20 -8.25 -55.12 36.33
N GLY A 21 -9.28 -54.59 35.68
CA GLY A 21 -9.13 -53.87 34.43
C GLY A 21 -8.28 -52.62 34.64
N LEU A 22 -7.11 -52.55 34.00
CA LEU A 22 -6.31 -51.34 33.92
C LEU A 22 -7.08 -50.28 33.12
N ALA A 23 -7.70 -49.34 33.83
CA ALA A 23 -8.30 -48.17 33.20
C ALA A 23 -7.19 -47.31 32.58
N THR A 24 -7.08 -47.35 31.25
CA THR A 24 -6.28 -46.39 30.51
C THR A 24 -6.78 -44.98 30.84
N PRO A 25 -5.91 -44.02 31.22
CA PRO A 25 -6.36 -42.64 31.38
C PRO A 25 -6.97 -42.15 30.06
N PRO A 26 -8.04 -41.34 30.10
CA PRO A 26 -8.60 -40.77 28.88
C PRO A 26 -7.50 -40.01 28.15
N ALA A 27 -7.38 -40.24 26.84
CA ALA A 27 -6.41 -39.53 26.02
C ALA A 27 -6.60 -38.03 26.23
N ALA A 28 -5.52 -37.31 26.52
CA ALA A 28 -5.56 -35.87 26.66
C ALA A 28 -6.14 -35.28 25.37
N VAL A 29 -7.31 -34.65 25.50
CA VAL A 29 -7.93 -33.94 24.38
C VAL A 29 -6.90 -32.91 23.90
N PRO A 30 -6.54 -32.88 22.61
CA PRO A 30 -5.67 -31.81 22.12
C PRO A 30 -6.30 -30.48 22.51
N ALA A 31 -5.52 -29.58 23.11
CA ALA A 31 -6.00 -28.22 23.35
C ALA A 31 -6.51 -27.67 22.02
N ALA A 32 -7.79 -27.30 21.98
CA ALA A 32 -8.40 -26.83 20.75
C ALA A 32 -7.58 -25.65 20.22
N ALA A 33 -7.03 -25.80 19.00
CA ALA A 33 -6.25 -24.74 18.39
C ALA A 33 -7.10 -23.47 18.37
N ALA A 34 -6.55 -22.37 18.89
CA ALA A 34 -7.28 -21.11 19.03
C ALA A 34 -7.91 -20.73 17.68
N ALA A 35 -9.23 -20.55 17.67
CA ALA A 35 -9.97 -20.39 16.43
C ALA A 35 -9.59 -19.06 15.75
N GLY A 36 -8.98 -19.14 14.57
CA GLY A 36 -8.64 -17.98 13.74
C GLY A 36 -9.88 -17.42 13.02
N GLU A 37 -9.85 -16.13 12.71
CA GLU A 37 -10.83 -15.50 11.80
C GLU A 37 -10.35 -15.59 10.35
N TYR A 38 -11.29 -15.81 9.42
CA TYR A 38 -11.03 -16.02 8.00
C TYR A 38 -12.06 -15.29 7.12
N LEU A 39 -11.59 -14.67 6.05
CA LEU A 39 -12.42 -14.19 4.95
C LEU A 39 -12.63 -15.35 3.98
N VAL A 40 -13.85 -15.86 3.92
CA VAL A 40 -14.25 -16.99 3.08
C VAL A 40 -15.02 -16.45 1.87
N PHE A 41 -14.34 -16.30 0.74
CA PHE A 41 -14.93 -15.80 -0.51
C PHE A 41 -15.66 -16.91 -1.23
N TYR A 42 -16.96 -16.69 -1.50
CA TYR A 42 -17.80 -17.66 -2.18
C TYR A 42 -18.05 -17.30 -3.65
N ALA A 43 -18.30 -18.34 -4.46
CA ALA A 43 -18.68 -18.21 -5.85
C ALA A 43 -20.03 -17.49 -5.98
N ASP A 44 -20.27 -16.83 -7.11
CA ASP A 44 -21.53 -16.11 -7.33
C ASP A 44 -22.72 -17.08 -7.28
N GLY A 45 -23.76 -16.74 -6.52
CA GLY A 45 -24.87 -17.64 -6.19
C GLY A 45 -24.55 -18.74 -5.15
N GLY A 46 -23.27 -19.01 -4.88
CA GLY A 46 -22.79 -20.10 -4.01
C GLY A 46 -22.88 -19.84 -2.50
N ARG A 47 -23.47 -18.73 -2.05
CA ARG A 47 -23.51 -18.32 -0.62
C ARG A 47 -24.04 -19.41 0.31
N GLY A 48 -25.17 -20.05 -0.03
CA GLY A 48 -25.78 -21.07 0.83
C GLY A 48 -24.86 -22.26 1.07
N GLU A 49 -24.28 -22.79 -0.01
CA GLU A 49 -23.35 -23.92 0.06
C GLU A 49 -22.01 -23.53 0.73
N ALA A 50 -21.59 -22.27 0.62
CA ALA A 50 -20.40 -21.77 1.31
C ALA A 50 -20.59 -21.69 2.83
N LEU A 51 -21.76 -21.23 3.30
CA LEU A 51 -22.11 -21.22 4.71
C LEU A 51 -22.22 -22.66 5.26
N ALA A 52 -22.87 -23.56 4.51
CA ALA A 52 -22.91 -24.98 4.85
C ALA A 52 -21.50 -25.62 4.87
N ALA A 53 -20.59 -25.21 3.97
CA ALA A 53 -19.19 -25.67 3.99
C ALA A 53 -18.42 -25.20 5.23
N ILE A 54 -18.67 -23.98 5.73
CA ILE A 54 -18.09 -23.46 6.99
C ILE A 54 -18.55 -24.33 8.17
N GLU A 55 -19.85 -24.61 8.27
CA GLU A 55 -20.43 -25.44 9.33
C GLU A 55 -19.92 -26.89 9.25
N ARG A 56 -19.90 -27.49 8.05
CA ARG A 56 -19.34 -28.84 7.81
C ARG A 56 -17.85 -28.94 8.14
N ALA A 57 -17.10 -27.84 8.04
CA ALA A 57 -15.69 -27.78 8.44
C ALA A 57 -15.48 -27.53 9.95
N GLY A 58 -16.56 -27.49 10.75
CA GLY A 58 -16.51 -27.21 12.19
C GLY A 58 -16.29 -25.74 12.55
N GLY A 59 -16.49 -24.83 11.59
CA GLY A 59 -16.41 -23.39 11.82
C GLY A 59 -17.76 -22.74 12.12
N THR A 60 -17.71 -21.45 12.44
CA THR A 60 -18.90 -20.62 12.70
C THR A 60 -18.84 -19.35 11.86
N THR A 61 -19.97 -18.95 11.27
CA THR A 61 -20.06 -17.67 10.55
C THR A 61 -20.28 -16.53 11.54
N VAL A 62 -19.37 -15.56 11.56
CA VAL A 62 -19.45 -14.34 12.38
C VAL A 62 -20.30 -13.28 11.69
N SER A 63 -20.08 -13.07 10.38
CA SER A 63 -20.83 -12.10 9.57
C SER A 63 -20.72 -12.43 8.07
N THR A 64 -21.50 -11.75 7.23
CA THR A 64 -21.38 -11.86 5.77
C THR A 64 -21.44 -10.50 5.11
N ASP A 65 -20.51 -10.20 4.20
CA ASP A 65 -20.64 -9.05 3.30
C ASP A 65 -21.22 -9.51 1.96
N LEU A 66 -22.42 -9.00 1.65
CA LEU A 66 -23.16 -9.35 0.43
C LEU A 66 -22.76 -8.48 -0.77
N ARG A 67 -22.04 -7.38 -0.55
CA ARG A 67 -21.51 -6.49 -1.60
C ARG A 67 -20.27 -7.11 -2.22
N LEU A 68 -19.42 -7.71 -1.38
CA LEU A 68 -18.13 -8.31 -1.77
C LEU A 68 -18.15 -9.84 -1.84
N GLY A 69 -19.26 -10.49 -1.45
CA GLY A 69 -19.46 -11.93 -1.63
C GLY A 69 -18.54 -12.79 -0.76
N TYR A 70 -18.38 -12.44 0.53
CA TYR A 70 -17.64 -13.25 1.50
C TYR A 70 -18.38 -13.42 2.83
N ALA A 71 -17.99 -14.47 3.56
CA ALA A 71 -18.34 -14.67 4.96
C ALA A 71 -17.10 -14.48 5.83
N LEU A 72 -17.23 -13.77 6.95
CA LEU A 72 -16.25 -13.80 8.03
C LEU A 72 -16.56 -15.03 8.88
N ALA A 73 -15.60 -15.94 9.01
CA ALA A 73 -15.79 -17.19 9.75
C ALA A 73 -14.69 -17.43 10.78
N ARG A 74 -15.03 -18.08 11.90
CA ARG A 74 -14.06 -18.61 12.88
C ARG A 74 -13.89 -20.10 12.68
N GLY A 75 -12.65 -20.59 12.72
CA GLY A 75 -12.36 -22.01 12.53
C GLY A 75 -10.98 -22.47 13.01
N GLY A 76 -10.81 -23.79 13.14
CA GLY A 76 -9.63 -24.43 13.72
C GLY A 76 -8.44 -24.57 12.75
N GLY A 77 -7.81 -23.45 12.38
CA GLY A 77 -6.51 -23.44 11.71
C GLY A 77 -6.49 -24.09 10.31
N ASP A 78 -5.37 -24.75 9.99
CA ASP A 78 -5.10 -25.25 8.63
C ASP A 78 -6.02 -26.39 8.21
N ALA A 79 -6.53 -27.19 9.16
CA ALA A 79 -7.53 -28.22 8.88
C ALA A 79 -8.85 -27.60 8.38
N PHE A 80 -9.29 -26.50 9.01
CA PHE A 80 -10.46 -25.74 8.59
C PHE A 80 -10.30 -25.15 7.18
N VAL A 81 -9.17 -24.49 6.91
CA VAL A 81 -8.89 -23.93 5.57
C VAL A 81 -8.82 -25.02 4.49
N THR A 82 -8.24 -26.19 4.83
CA THR A 82 -8.16 -27.34 3.91
C THR A 82 -9.54 -27.91 3.61
N ALA A 83 -10.41 -28.05 4.61
CA ALA A 83 -11.78 -28.52 4.44
C ALA A 83 -12.62 -27.56 3.58
N LEU A 84 -12.51 -26.24 3.80
CA LEU A 84 -13.14 -25.23 2.93
C LEU A 84 -12.63 -25.31 1.49
N GLY A 85 -11.33 -25.53 1.30
CA GLY A 85 -10.68 -25.64 0.00
C GLY A 85 -11.13 -26.83 -0.86
N ALA A 86 -11.81 -27.81 -0.28
CA ALA A 86 -12.41 -28.93 -1.00
C ALA A 86 -13.80 -28.62 -1.59
N SER A 87 -14.43 -27.51 -1.19
CA SER A 87 -15.78 -27.15 -1.64
C SER A 87 -15.74 -26.26 -2.88
N PRO A 88 -16.42 -26.61 -4.00
CA PRO A 88 -16.43 -25.81 -5.23
C PRO A 88 -17.19 -24.47 -5.08
N SER A 89 -17.95 -24.30 -3.99
CA SER A 89 -18.58 -23.01 -3.62
C SER A 89 -17.59 -21.98 -3.08
N ILE A 90 -16.36 -22.38 -2.72
CA ILE A 90 -15.33 -21.52 -2.13
C ILE A 90 -14.29 -21.15 -3.20
N VAL A 91 -14.16 -19.85 -3.46
CA VAL A 91 -13.18 -19.31 -4.42
C VAL A 91 -11.81 -19.16 -3.75
N GLY A 92 -11.80 -18.62 -2.54
CA GLY A 92 -10.59 -18.35 -1.77
C GLY A 92 -10.87 -18.20 -0.28
N VAL A 93 -9.83 -18.43 0.52
CA VAL A 93 -9.85 -18.26 1.98
C VAL A 93 -8.58 -17.53 2.37
N SER A 94 -8.71 -16.35 2.98
CA SER A 94 -7.59 -15.61 3.56
C SER A 94 -7.75 -15.56 5.08
N THR A 95 -6.66 -15.73 5.83
CA THR A 95 -6.68 -15.42 7.27
C THR A 95 -6.99 -13.94 7.42
N ASP A 96 -7.92 -13.61 8.31
CA ASP A 96 -8.21 -12.23 8.65
C ASP A 96 -7.06 -11.65 9.48
N ARG A 97 -6.08 -11.08 8.79
CA ARG A 97 -4.97 -10.33 9.37
C ARG A 97 -5.39 -8.93 9.84
N ARG A 98 -6.67 -8.73 10.22
CA ARG A 98 -7.03 -7.66 11.13
C ARG A 98 -6.24 -7.83 12.41
N ILE A 99 -5.30 -6.93 12.58
CA ILE A 99 -4.49 -6.82 13.76
C ILE A 99 -5.38 -6.24 14.87
N GLY A 100 -5.57 -7.00 15.94
CA GLY A 100 -6.31 -6.57 17.13
C GLY A 100 -7.81 -6.90 17.15
N PHE A 101 -8.17 -7.85 18.02
CA PHE A 101 -9.25 -7.65 18.98
C PHE A 101 -8.67 -7.88 20.38
N ALA A 102 -8.87 -6.94 21.29
CA ALA A 102 -8.25 -6.97 22.61
C ALA A 102 -8.90 -8.01 23.55
N SER A 103 -8.08 -8.84 24.18
CA SER A 103 -8.41 -9.54 25.43
C SER A 103 -7.24 -9.42 26.43
N ALA A 104 -7.38 -8.48 27.36
CA ALA A 104 -6.63 -8.20 28.60
C ALA A 104 -5.19 -8.74 28.84
N HIS A 105 -4.29 -7.77 29.06
CA HIS A 105 -3.03 -7.70 29.85
C HIS A 105 -2.72 -8.75 30.95
N PRO A 106 -1.43 -9.03 31.30
CA PRO A 106 -0.50 -8.07 31.94
C PRO A 106 0.97 -8.05 31.44
N ALA A 107 1.84 -7.27 32.12
CA ALA A 107 2.94 -6.49 31.52
C ALA A 107 4.40 -6.94 31.76
N ALA A 108 5.34 -6.18 31.13
CA ALA A 108 6.81 -6.13 31.26
C ALA A 108 7.62 -7.13 30.38
N ARG A 109 8.84 -6.85 29.89
CA ARG A 109 9.96 -5.95 30.31
C ARG A 109 10.71 -5.33 29.09
N PRO A 110 11.59 -4.31 29.24
CA PRO A 110 12.28 -3.69 28.10
C PRO A 110 13.38 -4.58 27.49
N VAL A 111 13.55 -4.48 26.16
CA VAL A 111 14.60 -5.16 25.38
C VAL A 111 15.45 -4.13 24.64
N ASP A 112 16.76 -4.32 24.67
CA ASP A 112 17.77 -3.44 24.05
C ASP A 112 17.80 -3.63 22.52
N ARG A 113 17.83 -2.53 21.75
CA ARG A 113 17.81 -2.54 20.27
C ARG A 113 19.10 -1.96 19.71
N THR A 114 20.06 -2.83 19.40
CA THR A 114 21.20 -2.50 18.53
C THR A 114 21.34 -3.53 17.40
N ALA A 115 21.28 -3.04 16.15
CA ALA A 115 21.59 -3.67 14.85
C ALA A 115 20.45 -3.42 13.82
N ARG A 116 20.71 -3.11 12.54
CA ARG A 116 21.93 -2.57 11.90
C ARG A 116 21.54 -2.02 10.52
N ALA A 117 21.76 -0.73 10.26
CA ALA A 117 21.72 -0.19 8.90
C ALA A 117 23.10 -0.35 8.22
N ALA A 118 23.15 -0.71 6.93
CA ALA A 118 24.22 -0.32 5.99
C ALA A 118 24.02 -0.90 4.57
N GLY A 119 24.18 -0.03 3.56
CA GLY A 119 24.47 -0.33 2.15
C GLY A 119 25.15 0.91 1.54
N PRO A 120 26.37 0.87 0.97
CA PRO A 120 27.27 2.03 0.97
C PRO A 120 27.35 2.81 -0.35
N ALA A 121 28.02 3.98 -0.31
CA ALA A 121 28.16 4.95 -1.41
C ALA A 121 29.62 5.19 -1.87
N GLY A 122 29.76 5.73 -3.10
CA GLY A 122 31.01 6.21 -3.75
C GLY A 122 31.42 5.37 -4.98
N GLY A 123 31.99 5.90 -6.08
CA GLY A 123 32.25 7.28 -6.51
C GLY A 123 33.19 7.35 -7.74
N VAL A 124 33.27 8.51 -8.42
CA VAL A 124 34.30 8.95 -9.42
C VAL A 124 34.09 8.71 -10.95
N ALA A 125 33.68 9.82 -11.63
CA ALA A 125 34.13 10.39 -12.93
C ALA A 125 33.68 9.89 -14.36
N ASP A 126 33.59 10.91 -15.25
CA ASP A 126 33.05 11.03 -16.64
C ASP A 126 34.10 10.62 -17.74
N PRO A 127 33.81 10.45 -19.07
CA PRO A 127 33.26 11.49 -19.96
C PRO A 127 32.20 11.10 -21.06
N THR A 128 31.20 11.98 -21.22
CA THR A 128 30.55 12.45 -22.49
C THR A 128 29.67 11.53 -23.37
N THR A 129 28.42 11.94 -23.64
CA THR A 129 27.97 12.58 -24.93
C THR A 129 26.47 12.94 -24.96
N GLY A 130 26.15 14.25 -24.99
CA GLY A 130 25.16 14.86 -25.90
C GLY A 130 23.68 14.44 -25.92
N HIS A 131 22.91 14.67 -24.85
CA HIS A 131 21.45 14.91 -24.92
C HIS A 131 21.10 16.21 -24.19
N ALA A 132 20.05 16.92 -24.64
CA ALA A 132 19.66 18.22 -24.08
C ALA A 132 19.27 18.08 -22.61
N ALA A 133 20.10 18.61 -21.71
CA ALA A 133 19.90 18.54 -20.28
C ALA A 133 18.77 19.48 -19.85
N TYR A 134 17.79 18.94 -19.12
CA TYR A 134 17.05 19.75 -18.17
C TYR A 134 18.03 20.21 -17.07
N PRO A 135 17.92 21.46 -16.58
CA PRO A 135 18.96 22.03 -15.73
C PRO A 135 19.04 21.30 -14.38
N ASP A 136 20.27 21.16 -13.86
CA ASP A 136 20.51 20.60 -12.54
C ASP A 136 19.71 21.35 -11.46
N ALA A 137 19.33 20.66 -10.39
CA ALA A 137 18.49 21.21 -9.34
C ALA A 137 19.09 22.44 -8.63
N THR A 138 20.39 22.70 -8.77
CA THR A 138 21.07 23.92 -8.32
C THR A 138 20.66 25.18 -9.10
N ALA A 139 20.25 25.06 -10.37
CA ALA A 139 19.70 26.15 -11.16
C ALA A 139 18.23 26.49 -10.79
N LEU A 140 17.59 25.67 -9.96
CA LEU A 140 16.23 25.90 -9.45
C LEU A 140 16.20 26.76 -8.17
N ALA A 141 17.37 27.18 -7.68
CA ALA A 141 17.52 27.92 -6.41
C ALA A 141 17.51 29.45 -6.57
N SER A 142 17.50 29.99 -7.80
CA SER A 142 17.61 31.42 -8.08
C SER A 142 16.37 31.98 -8.79
N GLU A 143 15.31 32.22 -8.01
CA GLU A 143 14.51 33.46 -8.03
C GLU A 143 13.36 33.35 -7.00
N GLN A 144 13.15 34.39 -6.20
CA GLN A 144 11.93 34.52 -5.37
C GLN A 144 10.74 34.85 -6.27
N THR A 145 10.24 33.84 -6.98
CA THR A 145 9.02 33.95 -7.78
C THR A 145 7.78 34.01 -6.87
N ALA A 146 6.75 34.73 -7.31
CA ALA A 146 5.47 34.79 -6.59
C ALA A 146 4.80 33.39 -6.57
N GLY A 147 4.78 32.76 -5.41
CA GLY A 147 4.30 31.39 -5.18
C GLY A 147 4.70 30.87 -3.80
N GLU A 148 4.67 29.55 -3.62
CA GLU A 148 5.04 28.91 -2.35
C GLU A 148 6.55 28.90 -2.09
N PRO A 149 7.02 28.98 -0.83
CA PRO A 149 8.44 29.10 -0.47
C PRO A 149 9.35 28.01 -1.07
N LEU A 150 8.84 26.78 -1.21
CA LEU A 150 9.58 25.64 -1.75
C LEU A 150 9.17 25.29 -3.19
N ALA A 151 8.33 26.08 -3.86
CA ALA A 151 7.88 25.81 -5.24
C ALA A 151 9.05 25.64 -6.24
N GLY A 152 10.17 26.35 -6.02
CA GLY A 152 11.40 26.17 -6.79
C GLY A 152 11.92 24.72 -6.78
N ARG A 153 11.71 23.99 -5.68
CA ARG A 153 12.15 22.59 -5.52
C ARG A 153 11.26 21.57 -6.24
N GLN A 154 10.04 21.94 -6.62
CA GLN A 154 9.07 21.05 -7.28
C GLN A 154 9.26 21.01 -8.81
N TRP A 155 10.26 20.27 -9.28
CA TRP A 155 10.50 20.04 -10.71
C TRP A 155 9.36 19.24 -11.36
N ASP A 156 8.76 18.37 -10.57
CA ASP A 156 7.62 17.49 -10.81
C ASP A 156 6.35 18.27 -11.19
N MET A 157 5.90 19.19 -10.33
CA MET A 157 4.79 20.11 -10.64
C MET A 157 5.02 20.89 -11.93
N ARG A 158 6.26 21.33 -12.21
CA ARG A 158 6.59 22.02 -13.47
C ARG A 158 6.56 21.10 -14.68
N MET A 159 7.04 19.85 -14.55
CA MET A 159 7.02 18.85 -15.64
C MET A 159 5.61 18.62 -16.18
N ILE A 160 4.63 18.52 -15.27
CA ILE A 160 3.22 18.30 -15.65
C ILE A 160 2.43 19.60 -15.82
N GLY A 161 3.04 20.77 -15.58
CA GLY A 161 2.41 22.08 -15.69
C GLY A 161 1.38 22.40 -14.61
N ALA A 162 1.46 21.76 -13.44
CA ALA A 162 0.58 22.00 -12.30
C ALA A 162 0.73 23.43 -11.75
N ASP A 163 1.95 23.96 -11.75
CA ASP A 163 2.28 25.35 -11.42
C ASP A 163 1.41 26.40 -12.15
N ARG A 164 1.11 26.13 -13.42
CA ARG A 164 0.22 26.94 -14.27
C ARG A 164 -1.23 26.49 -14.16
N ALA A 165 -1.49 25.19 -14.04
CA ALA A 165 -2.84 24.65 -13.86
C ALA A 165 -3.52 25.22 -12.62
N ASN A 166 -2.79 25.39 -11.52
CA ASN A 166 -3.27 25.96 -10.25
C ASN A 166 -3.83 27.39 -10.42
N LYS A 167 -3.34 28.16 -11.40
CA LYS A 167 -3.87 29.51 -11.70
C LYS A 167 -5.14 29.48 -12.58
N LYS A 168 -5.46 28.33 -13.20
CA LYS A 168 -6.55 28.18 -14.19
C LYS A 168 -7.70 27.28 -13.69
N ALA A 169 -7.37 26.16 -13.07
CA ALA A 169 -8.31 25.17 -12.55
C ALA A 169 -7.70 24.48 -11.29
N PRO A 170 -7.55 25.19 -10.15
CA PRO A 170 -6.94 24.69 -8.91
C PRO A 170 -7.70 23.54 -8.19
N GLY A 171 -8.66 22.91 -8.85
CA GLY A 171 -9.65 22.04 -8.22
C GLY A 171 -10.78 22.80 -7.51
N THR A 172 -11.63 22.08 -6.80
CA THR A 172 -12.73 22.65 -6.00
C THR A 172 -12.97 21.83 -4.73
N ARG A 173 -13.41 22.51 -3.66
CA ARG A 173 -13.72 21.89 -2.35
C ARG A 173 -14.91 20.93 -2.38
N LYS A 174 -15.56 20.77 -3.52
CA LYS A 174 -16.61 19.76 -3.75
C LYS A 174 -16.06 18.41 -4.21
N VAL A 175 -14.78 18.33 -4.59
CA VAL A 175 -14.11 17.09 -4.97
C VAL A 175 -13.48 16.47 -3.74
N LEU A 176 -13.86 15.22 -3.46
CA LEU A 176 -13.27 14.39 -2.42
C LEU A 176 -12.21 13.50 -3.06
N VAL A 177 -10.96 13.61 -2.59
CA VAL A 177 -9.87 12.69 -2.95
C VAL A 177 -9.55 11.82 -1.75
N GLY A 178 -9.76 10.52 -1.89
CA GLY A 178 -9.42 9.53 -0.87
C GLY A 178 -7.97 9.08 -1.01
N VAL A 179 -7.24 9.08 0.09
CA VAL A 179 -5.89 8.54 0.18
C VAL A 179 -5.99 7.25 0.98
N ILE A 180 -5.89 6.10 0.29
CA ILE A 180 -5.88 4.78 0.91
C ILE A 180 -4.42 4.40 1.15
N ASP A 181 -3.93 4.69 2.35
CA ASP A 181 -2.49 4.70 2.66
C ASP A 181 -2.21 4.47 4.16
N THR A 182 -1.02 4.79 4.66
CA THR A 182 -0.60 4.69 6.09
C THR A 182 -1.28 5.70 7.02
N GLY A 183 -1.80 6.79 6.46
CA GLY A 183 -2.45 7.86 7.22
C GLY A 183 -2.40 9.20 6.50
N ILE A 184 -2.82 10.27 7.20
CA ILE A 184 -2.46 11.65 6.87
C ILE A 184 -2.29 12.40 8.20
N ASP A 185 -1.16 13.08 8.41
CA ASP A 185 -1.06 14.12 9.46
C ASP A 185 -1.91 15.33 9.06
N GLY A 186 -3.20 15.23 9.38
CA GLY A 186 -4.21 16.26 9.13
C GLY A 186 -3.96 17.57 9.88
N ARG A 187 -2.91 17.65 10.71
CA ARG A 187 -2.49 18.84 11.45
C ARG A 187 -1.27 19.52 10.81
N HIS A 188 -0.60 18.91 9.84
CA HIS A 188 0.51 19.54 9.13
C HIS A 188 0.01 20.85 8.48
N PRO A 189 0.66 22.02 8.68
CA PRO A 189 0.13 23.31 8.24
C PRO A 189 -0.16 23.40 6.73
N ASP A 190 0.62 22.66 5.94
CA ASP A 190 0.49 22.55 4.49
C ASP A 190 -0.39 21.36 4.01
N ILE A 191 -1.27 20.88 4.89
CA ILE A 191 -2.30 19.85 4.64
C ILE A 191 -3.62 20.25 5.30
N ALA A 192 -3.55 20.67 6.57
CA ALA A 192 -4.69 20.94 7.44
C ALA A 192 -5.81 21.80 6.81
N PRO A 193 -5.53 22.83 5.98
CA PRO A 193 -6.60 23.57 5.31
C PRO A 193 -7.48 22.69 4.42
N ASN A 194 -6.92 21.71 3.72
CA ASN A 194 -7.62 20.85 2.75
C ASN A 194 -8.03 19.48 3.34
N PHE A 195 -7.56 19.12 4.53
CA PHE A 195 -7.90 17.88 5.22
C PHE A 195 -9.38 17.83 5.65
N ASN A 196 -10.07 16.72 5.36
CA ASN A 196 -11.45 16.47 5.76
C ASN A 196 -11.50 15.44 6.91
N ARG A 197 -11.42 15.94 8.15
CA ARG A 197 -11.47 15.10 9.36
C ARG A 197 -12.80 14.36 9.54
N GLU A 198 -13.92 14.94 9.10
CA GLU A 198 -15.27 14.39 9.28
C GLU A 198 -15.48 13.08 8.49
N LEU A 199 -14.92 13.02 7.27
CA LEU A 199 -14.98 11.84 6.40
C LEU A 199 -13.77 10.92 6.52
N SER A 200 -12.71 11.32 7.22
CA SER A 200 -11.51 10.49 7.37
C SER A 200 -11.73 9.32 8.35
N ARG A 201 -11.24 8.12 8.03
CA ARG A 201 -11.40 6.90 8.85
C ARG A 201 -10.14 6.05 8.86
N ASN A 202 -9.93 5.36 9.97
CA ASN A 202 -8.86 4.37 10.15
C ASN A 202 -9.47 2.94 10.18
N PHE A 203 -9.04 2.07 9.27
CA PHE A 203 -9.46 0.66 9.18
C PHE A 203 -8.44 -0.32 9.78
N VAL A 204 -7.33 0.21 10.30
CA VAL A 204 -6.25 -0.51 10.97
C VAL A 204 -6.36 -0.33 12.48
N THR A 205 -5.73 -1.25 13.19
CA THR A 205 -5.43 -1.25 14.63
C THR A 205 -4.05 -1.88 14.74
N ASP A 206 -3.20 -1.34 15.59
CA ASP A 206 -1.74 -1.49 15.50
C ASP A 206 -1.25 -2.67 16.38
N ARG A 207 -0.18 -3.36 15.97
CA ARG A 207 0.49 -4.41 16.75
C ARG A 207 1.93 -4.02 17.11
N PRO A 208 2.32 -4.13 18.39
CA PRO A 208 3.72 -4.05 18.75
C PRO A 208 4.61 -5.13 18.11
N GLU A 209 4.11 -6.36 18.02
CA GLU A 209 4.87 -7.54 17.58
C GLU A 209 4.06 -8.38 16.60
N ASP A 210 4.74 -9.00 15.63
CA ASP A 210 4.15 -9.92 14.66
C ASP A 210 3.92 -11.34 15.26
N PRO A 211 3.47 -12.35 14.50
CA PRO A 211 3.27 -13.72 15.01
C PRO A 211 4.54 -14.42 15.51
N ASP A 212 5.71 -14.01 15.03
CA ASP A 212 7.02 -14.61 15.35
C ASP A 212 7.73 -13.86 16.51
N GLY A 213 7.18 -12.70 16.92
CA GLY A 213 7.61 -11.90 18.07
C GLY A 213 8.49 -10.70 17.70
N ASP A 214 8.68 -10.44 16.41
CA ASP A 214 9.48 -9.31 15.93
C ASP A 214 8.66 -8.01 15.91
N THR A 215 9.32 -6.87 16.12
CA THR A 215 8.63 -5.57 16.14
C THR A 215 7.96 -5.27 14.80
N LEU A 216 6.63 -5.08 14.85
CA LEU A 216 5.81 -4.73 13.70
C LEU A 216 5.60 -3.21 13.62
N ASP A 217 4.55 -2.68 14.24
CA ASP A 217 4.20 -1.26 14.20
C ASP A 217 4.90 -0.46 15.30
N GLY A 218 5.11 -1.10 16.46
CA GLY A 218 5.68 -0.46 17.65
C GLY A 218 4.68 -0.33 18.80
N PRO A 219 5.06 0.34 19.89
CA PRO A 219 4.24 0.39 21.10
C PRO A 219 3.01 1.27 20.89
N CYS A 220 1.80 0.71 21.09
CA CYS A 220 0.55 1.45 20.87
C CYS A 220 0.55 2.85 21.49
N GLU A 221 0.48 3.85 20.61
CA GLU A 221 0.50 5.28 20.92
C GLU A 221 -0.74 5.74 21.71
N VAL A 222 -1.85 5.01 21.53
CA VAL A 222 -3.16 5.25 22.15
C VAL A 222 -3.74 3.99 22.79
N SER A 223 -4.66 4.15 23.74
CA SER A 223 -5.13 3.09 24.64
C SER A 223 -5.82 1.89 23.99
N ASP A 224 -6.36 2.08 22.78
CA ASP A 224 -7.04 1.05 21.98
C ASP A 224 -6.21 0.59 20.77
N CYS A 225 -4.93 0.98 20.69
CA CYS A 225 -4.05 0.71 19.55
C CYS A 225 -4.71 1.11 18.22
N LYS A 226 -5.39 2.26 18.16
CA LYS A 226 -6.07 2.71 16.96
C LYS A 226 -5.87 4.20 16.74
N ASP A 227 -4.91 4.53 15.89
CA ASP A 227 -4.56 5.91 15.63
C ASP A 227 -5.73 6.83 15.23
N PRO A 228 -5.72 8.09 15.73
CA PRO A 228 -6.59 9.15 15.25
C PRO A 228 -6.55 9.31 13.72
N VAL A 229 -7.66 9.75 13.14
CA VAL A 229 -7.80 9.88 11.68
C VAL A 229 -6.94 11.00 11.08
N ASP A 230 -6.35 11.86 11.92
CA ASP A 230 -5.43 12.95 11.64
C ASP A 230 -3.98 12.66 12.10
N ARG A 231 -3.64 11.37 12.22
CA ARG A 231 -2.30 10.83 12.44
C ARG A 231 -1.83 10.00 11.24
N ASP A 232 -0.51 9.91 11.13
CA ASP A 232 0.27 9.13 10.16
C ASP A 232 1.65 8.98 10.77
N ASP A 233 2.00 7.76 11.20
CA ASP A 233 3.18 7.56 12.02
C ASP A 233 4.33 6.87 11.25
N ASP A 234 4.05 6.38 10.04
CA ASP A 234 5.02 6.13 8.96
C ASP A 234 5.38 7.41 8.19
N GLY A 235 4.38 8.15 7.68
CA GLY A 235 4.56 9.41 6.94
C GLY A 235 4.39 9.34 5.41
N HIS A 236 4.33 8.13 4.82
CA HIS A 236 4.15 7.93 3.38
C HIS A 236 2.80 8.50 2.88
N GLY A 237 1.70 8.21 3.58
CA GLY A 237 0.37 8.70 3.22
C GLY A 237 0.24 10.24 3.26
N THR A 238 0.93 10.90 4.19
CA THR A 238 1.04 12.37 4.24
C THR A 238 1.77 12.92 3.01
N HIS A 239 2.86 12.28 2.56
CA HIS A 239 3.62 12.67 1.37
C HIS A 239 2.78 12.54 0.09
N VAL A 240 2.05 11.43 -0.03
CA VAL A 240 1.06 11.16 -1.09
C VAL A 240 -0.04 12.22 -1.10
N ALA A 241 -0.65 12.51 0.05
CA ALA A 241 -1.71 13.50 0.19
C ALA A 241 -1.24 14.94 -0.15
N SER A 242 -0.02 15.28 0.25
CA SER A 242 0.61 16.58 -0.03
C SER A 242 0.86 16.78 -1.53
N THR A 243 1.37 15.76 -2.20
CA THR A 243 1.56 15.76 -3.67
C THR A 243 0.24 15.99 -4.42
N ILE A 244 -0.87 15.38 -3.95
CA ILE A 244 -2.22 15.59 -4.52
C ILE A 244 -2.68 17.03 -4.30
N GLY A 245 -2.60 17.53 -3.06
CA GLY A 245 -3.50 18.59 -2.61
C GLY A 245 -3.00 19.48 -1.47
N SER A 246 -1.69 19.63 -1.25
CA SER A 246 -1.20 20.77 -0.46
C SER A 246 -1.75 22.09 -1.06
N PRO A 247 -2.26 23.01 -0.22
CA PRO A 247 -2.91 24.24 -0.65
C PRO A 247 -1.93 25.23 -1.30
N VAL A 248 -2.43 26.43 -1.61
CA VAL A 248 -1.58 27.61 -1.85
C VAL A 248 -1.88 28.59 -0.71
N ASN A 249 -0.96 28.70 0.25
CA ASN A 249 -1.11 29.36 1.56
C ASN A 249 0.11 30.22 1.98
N GLY A 250 1.24 30.20 1.26
CA GLY A 250 2.50 30.85 1.63
C GLY A 250 3.37 30.06 2.61
N ILE A 251 3.31 28.74 2.61
CA ILE A 251 4.07 27.78 3.43
C ILE A 251 4.43 26.60 2.52
N GLY A 252 5.68 26.12 2.55
CA GLY A 252 5.98 24.83 1.93
C GLY A 252 5.80 24.77 0.42
N ILE A 253 4.91 23.88 -0.03
CA ILE A 253 4.75 23.48 -1.44
C ILE A 253 3.30 23.62 -1.92
N ALA A 254 3.06 23.44 -3.22
CA ALA A 254 1.70 23.32 -3.75
C ALA A 254 1.47 21.91 -4.32
N GLY A 255 0.31 21.32 -4.03
CA GLY A 255 -0.15 20.10 -4.68
C GLY A 255 -0.65 20.34 -6.11
N VAL A 256 -0.94 19.25 -6.83
CA VAL A 256 -1.49 19.30 -8.20
C VAL A 256 -2.90 19.92 -8.24
N ALA A 257 -3.71 19.71 -7.21
CA ALA A 257 -5.08 20.20 -7.12
C ALA A 257 -5.35 20.92 -5.76
N PRO A 258 -4.77 22.10 -5.53
CA PRO A 258 -4.62 22.73 -4.20
C PRO A 258 -5.92 23.22 -3.54
N ARG A 259 -7.09 22.96 -4.12
CA ARG A 259 -8.41 23.30 -3.53
C ARG A 259 -9.37 22.12 -3.37
N VAL A 260 -8.91 20.87 -3.55
CA VAL A 260 -9.72 19.67 -3.26
C VAL A 260 -9.86 19.44 -1.76
N GLN A 261 -10.66 18.45 -1.35
CA GLN A 261 -10.60 17.90 0.00
C GLN A 261 -9.84 16.58 0.02
N LEU A 262 -8.90 16.45 0.94
CA LEU A 262 -8.14 15.23 1.20
C LEU A 262 -8.84 14.43 2.31
N VAL A 263 -9.16 13.17 2.04
CA VAL A 263 -9.81 12.25 2.99
C VAL A 263 -8.82 11.12 3.30
N ASN A 264 -8.40 10.99 4.56
CA ASN A 264 -7.60 9.86 5.01
C ASN A 264 -8.48 8.62 5.12
N ILE A 265 -8.13 7.56 4.40
CA ILE A 265 -8.83 6.27 4.42
C ILE A 265 -7.77 5.20 4.78
N ARG A 266 -7.18 5.32 5.98
CA ARG A 266 -6.02 4.51 6.42
C ARG A 266 -6.34 3.03 6.35
N ALA A 267 -5.56 2.33 5.53
CA ALA A 267 -5.58 0.87 5.34
C ALA A 267 -4.19 0.25 5.51
N GLY A 268 -3.14 1.06 5.51
CA GLY A 268 -1.79 0.68 5.88
C GLY A 268 -1.55 0.79 7.38
N GLN A 269 -0.71 -0.09 7.90
CA GLN A 269 -0.14 -0.01 9.24
C GLN A 269 1.08 0.92 9.26
N ASP A 270 1.55 1.33 10.44
CA ASP A 270 2.79 2.12 10.58
C ASP A 270 4.06 1.32 10.23
N SER A 271 3.95 -0.01 10.18
CA SER A 271 4.95 -0.90 9.57
C SER A 271 4.98 -0.87 8.04
N GLY A 272 4.03 -0.18 7.39
CA GLY A 272 3.88 -0.09 5.93
C GLY A 272 3.10 -1.24 5.28
N TYR A 273 2.61 -2.22 6.05
CA TYR A 273 1.87 -3.38 5.52
C TYR A 273 0.37 -3.08 5.26
N PHE A 274 -0.15 -3.58 4.14
CA PHE A 274 -1.54 -3.41 3.68
C PHE A 274 -2.25 -4.76 3.53
N PHE A 275 -2.92 -5.22 4.59
CA PHE A 275 -3.65 -6.48 4.54
C PHE A 275 -5.02 -6.36 3.86
N LEU A 276 -5.49 -7.49 3.31
CA LEU A 276 -6.73 -7.61 2.55
C LEU A 276 -7.93 -6.94 3.24
N LYS A 277 -8.24 -7.27 4.50
CA LYS A 277 -9.50 -6.82 5.15
C LYS A 277 -9.57 -5.29 5.31
N PRO A 278 -8.54 -4.59 5.84
CA PRO A 278 -8.49 -3.12 5.81
C PRO A 278 -8.64 -2.53 4.40
N SER A 279 -7.97 -3.10 3.38
CA SER A 279 -8.08 -2.61 2.00
C SER A 279 -9.50 -2.74 1.42
N LEU A 280 -10.21 -3.84 1.71
CA LEU A 280 -11.61 -4.04 1.30
C LEU A 280 -12.56 -3.06 2.01
N ASP A 281 -12.36 -2.84 3.31
CA ASP A 281 -13.17 -1.90 4.09
C ASP A 281 -12.95 -0.46 3.62
N ALA A 282 -11.71 -0.07 3.35
CA ALA A 282 -11.33 1.24 2.83
C ALA A 282 -11.96 1.53 1.46
N LEU A 283 -11.84 0.62 0.49
CA LEU A 283 -12.46 0.75 -0.84
C LEU A 283 -13.99 0.81 -0.75
N THR A 284 -14.59 -0.03 0.10
CA THR A 284 -16.04 -0.05 0.31
C THR A 284 -16.52 1.25 0.96
N TYR A 285 -15.76 1.77 1.92
CA TYR A 285 -16.06 3.04 2.57
C TYR A 285 -15.95 4.23 1.61
N ALA A 286 -14.87 4.31 0.81
CA ALA A 286 -14.69 5.35 -0.20
C ALA A 286 -15.89 5.39 -1.18
N ALA A 287 -16.35 4.20 -1.61
CA ALA A 287 -17.53 4.02 -2.43
C ALA A 287 -18.83 4.45 -1.73
N ASP A 288 -18.95 4.15 -0.43
CA ASP A 288 -20.13 4.46 0.36
C ASP A 288 -20.23 5.92 0.80
N ILE A 289 -19.12 6.66 0.97
CA ILE A 289 -19.17 8.12 1.17
C ILE A 289 -19.22 8.91 -0.15
N GLY A 290 -18.87 8.29 -1.27
CA GLY A 290 -18.90 8.93 -2.59
C GLY A 290 -17.67 9.78 -2.88
N VAL A 291 -16.48 9.25 -2.58
CA VAL A 291 -15.19 9.81 -3.03
C VAL A 291 -15.14 9.84 -4.56
N ASP A 292 -14.61 10.91 -5.15
CA ASP A 292 -14.50 11.05 -6.61
C ASP A 292 -13.32 10.26 -7.19
N VAL A 293 -12.17 10.30 -6.50
CA VAL A 293 -10.92 9.64 -6.89
C VAL A 293 -10.23 9.07 -5.66
N VAL A 294 -9.77 7.82 -5.71
CA VAL A 294 -8.85 7.25 -4.71
C VAL A 294 -7.46 7.07 -5.28
N ASN A 295 -6.45 7.36 -4.46
CA ASN A 295 -5.06 6.98 -4.67
C ASN A 295 -4.74 5.72 -3.85
N MET A 296 -4.09 4.75 -4.49
CA MET A 296 -3.63 3.50 -3.87
C MET A 296 -2.13 3.33 -4.16
N SER A 297 -1.27 3.72 -3.21
CA SER A 297 0.19 3.66 -3.37
C SER A 297 0.81 2.43 -2.69
N TYR A 298 0.14 1.28 -2.79
CA TYR A 298 0.48 0.02 -2.10
C TYR A 298 0.18 -1.21 -2.97
N TYR A 299 0.66 -2.39 -2.54
CA TYR A 299 0.16 -3.70 -2.98
C TYR A 299 -0.42 -4.46 -1.77
N VAL A 300 -1.22 -5.51 -1.98
CA VAL A 300 -1.89 -6.24 -0.88
C VAL A 300 -1.06 -7.40 -0.36
N ASP A 301 -0.70 -7.30 0.92
CA ASP A 301 0.13 -8.25 1.64
C ASP A 301 -0.54 -9.61 1.93
N PRO A 302 0.25 -10.70 2.04
CA PRO A 302 1.73 -10.73 2.02
C PRO A 302 2.33 -10.97 0.62
N TRP A 303 1.61 -10.75 -0.48
CA TRP A 303 2.01 -11.21 -1.82
C TRP A 303 2.21 -10.06 -2.80
N LEU A 304 3.47 -9.80 -3.20
CA LEU A 304 3.80 -8.89 -4.30
C LEU A 304 3.16 -9.36 -5.61
N PHE A 305 3.33 -10.65 -5.95
CA PHE A 305 2.65 -11.30 -7.08
C PHE A 305 1.63 -12.33 -6.60
N ASN A 306 0.34 -12.02 -6.70
CA ASN A 306 -0.74 -12.93 -6.35
C ASN A 306 -0.99 -13.95 -7.47
N CYS A 307 -0.68 -15.22 -7.23
CA CYS A 307 -0.85 -16.32 -8.17
C CYS A 307 -2.00 -17.25 -7.75
N ALA A 308 -2.99 -17.48 -8.63
CA ALA A 308 -4.15 -18.32 -8.29
C ALA A 308 -3.82 -19.81 -8.04
N ASN A 309 -2.71 -20.32 -8.61
CA ASN A 309 -2.35 -21.75 -8.66
C ASN A 309 -0.84 -22.03 -8.79
N ASN A 310 0.06 -21.18 -8.26
CA ASN A 310 1.51 -21.38 -8.38
C ASN A 310 1.95 -22.71 -7.72
N PRO A 311 2.67 -23.60 -8.42
CA PRO A 311 3.12 -24.88 -7.86
C PRO A 311 4.15 -24.77 -6.73
N ALA A 312 4.78 -23.60 -6.54
CA ALA A 312 5.67 -23.32 -5.41
C ALA A 312 4.93 -22.98 -4.10
N ASP A 313 3.60 -22.85 -4.15
CA ASP A 313 2.76 -22.44 -3.03
C ASP A 313 1.85 -23.58 -2.55
N SER A 314 1.66 -23.66 -1.22
CA SER A 314 0.77 -24.63 -0.61
C SER A 314 -0.70 -24.38 -1.00
N LYS A 315 -1.58 -25.39 -0.83
CA LYS A 315 -3.01 -25.22 -1.15
C LYS A 315 -3.68 -24.09 -0.36
N LYS A 316 -3.25 -23.86 0.90
CA LYS A 316 -3.64 -22.73 1.73
C LYS A 316 -3.18 -21.39 1.12
N GLN A 317 -1.93 -21.28 0.70
CA GLN A 317 -1.38 -20.07 0.07
C GLN A 317 -2.03 -19.78 -1.30
N GLN A 318 -2.40 -20.82 -2.07
CA GLN A 318 -3.17 -20.68 -3.31
C GLN A 318 -4.61 -20.20 -3.04
N LEU A 319 -5.26 -20.68 -1.97
CA LEU A 319 -6.58 -20.19 -1.54
C LEU A 319 -6.55 -18.73 -1.08
N GLU A 320 -5.48 -18.33 -0.41
CA GLU A 320 -5.27 -16.95 0.06
C GLU A 320 -5.06 -15.97 -1.09
N GLN A 321 -4.15 -16.29 -2.03
CA GLN A 321 -3.93 -15.46 -3.22
C GLN A 321 -5.21 -15.34 -4.06
N ARG A 322 -6.02 -16.41 -4.18
CA ARG A 322 -7.35 -16.33 -4.81
C ARG A 322 -8.33 -15.45 -4.04
N ALA A 323 -8.31 -15.44 -2.70
CA ALA A 323 -9.12 -14.55 -1.89
C ALA A 323 -8.73 -13.08 -2.08
N ILE A 324 -7.42 -12.78 -2.16
CA ILE A 324 -6.91 -11.42 -2.42
C ILE A 324 -7.36 -10.94 -3.80
N ILE A 325 -7.08 -11.71 -4.86
CA ILE A 325 -7.49 -11.38 -6.24
C ILE A 325 -9.00 -11.15 -6.33
N THR A 326 -9.80 -12.07 -5.80
CA THR A 326 -11.28 -12.02 -5.89
C THR A 326 -11.86 -10.89 -5.06
N GLY A 327 -11.40 -10.75 -3.82
CA GLY A 327 -11.89 -9.73 -2.90
C GLY A 327 -11.58 -8.33 -3.40
N MET A 328 -10.32 -8.08 -3.76
CA MET A 328 -9.90 -6.76 -4.26
C MET A 328 -10.62 -6.41 -5.56
N GLN A 329 -10.72 -7.32 -6.55
CA GLN A 329 -11.48 -7.03 -7.76
C GLN A 329 -12.94 -6.67 -7.45
N ARG A 330 -13.62 -7.41 -6.56
CA ARG A 330 -15.01 -7.10 -6.17
C ARG A 330 -15.13 -5.75 -5.44
N ALA A 331 -14.16 -5.36 -4.62
CA ALA A 331 -14.16 -4.07 -3.92
C ALA A 331 -13.87 -2.89 -4.87
N LEU A 332 -12.93 -3.08 -5.80
CA LEU A 332 -12.64 -2.12 -6.88
C LEU A 332 -13.86 -1.96 -7.81
N ASP A 333 -14.51 -3.06 -8.20
CA ASP A 333 -15.75 -3.04 -8.99
C ASP A 333 -16.89 -2.33 -8.25
N TYR A 334 -17.03 -2.57 -6.93
CA TYR A 334 -18.01 -1.87 -6.09
C TYR A 334 -17.75 -0.36 -6.06
N ALA A 335 -16.51 0.06 -5.83
CA ALA A 335 -16.10 1.46 -5.83
C ALA A 335 -16.31 2.13 -7.20
N ARG A 336 -15.85 1.51 -8.28
CA ARG A 336 -16.01 2.05 -9.64
C ARG A 336 -17.49 2.13 -10.05
N LYS A 337 -18.32 1.16 -9.66
CA LYS A 337 -19.79 1.19 -9.86
C LYS A 337 -20.48 2.31 -9.07
N LYS A 338 -19.89 2.76 -7.96
CA LYS A 338 -20.36 3.93 -7.18
C LYS A 338 -19.84 5.28 -7.71
N GLY A 339 -19.00 5.26 -8.76
CA GLY A 339 -18.47 6.45 -9.40
C GLY A 339 -17.06 6.85 -8.94
N VAL A 340 -16.39 6.02 -8.14
CA VAL A 340 -15.01 6.28 -7.68
C VAL A 340 -14.03 5.99 -8.82
N THR A 341 -13.16 6.95 -9.15
CA THR A 341 -12.01 6.71 -10.04
C THR A 341 -10.86 6.09 -9.25
N LEU A 342 -10.23 5.04 -9.80
CA LEU A 342 -9.24 4.24 -9.10
C LEU A 342 -7.86 4.48 -9.74
N VAL A 343 -6.90 5.03 -8.98
CA VAL A 343 -5.52 5.27 -9.44
C VAL A 343 -4.55 4.51 -8.53
N SER A 344 -3.61 3.78 -9.13
CA SER A 344 -2.63 2.98 -8.40
C SER A 344 -1.19 3.23 -8.85
N ALA A 345 -0.27 3.13 -7.89
CA ALA A 345 1.14 2.97 -8.17
C ALA A 345 1.38 1.62 -8.87
N LEU A 346 2.19 1.60 -9.94
CA LEU A 346 2.42 0.37 -10.72
C LEU A 346 3.34 -0.65 -10.03
N GLY A 347 4.32 -0.16 -9.25
CA GLY A 347 5.30 -0.98 -8.54
C GLY A 347 6.74 -0.53 -8.76
N ASN A 348 7.63 -0.96 -7.86
CA ASN A 348 9.03 -0.53 -7.78
C ASN A 348 10.05 -1.69 -7.98
N GLY A 349 9.63 -2.80 -8.61
CA GLY A 349 10.45 -4.01 -8.79
C GLY A 349 11.33 -4.04 -10.04
N ALA A 350 11.48 -2.92 -10.77
CA ALA A 350 12.20 -2.80 -12.05
C ALA A 350 11.78 -3.83 -13.13
N THR A 351 10.57 -4.38 -13.03
CA THR A 351 10.11 -5.60 -13.71
C THR A 351 9.21 -5.29 -14.91
N ASP A 352 9.39 -6.05 -16.00
CA ASP A 352 8.40 -6.16 -17.09
C ASP A 352 7.22 -7.01 -16.58
N LEU A 353 6.14 -6.38 -16.12
CA LEU A 353 4.93 -7.06 -15.62
C LEU A 353 4.19 -7.83 -16.73
N GLY A 354 4.48 -7.54 -18.00
CA GLY A 354 4.04 -8.40 -19.11
C GLY A 354 4.77 -9.76 -19.13
N ARG A 355 5.92 -9.86 -18.47
CA ARG A 355 6.83 -11.04 -18.47
C ARG A 355 7.62 -11.19 -17.15
N PRO A 356 7.00 -11.13 -15.95
CA PRO A 356 7.72 -11.37 -14.70
C PRO A 356 8.17 -12.83 -14.68
N THR A 357 9.31 -13.11 -14.04
CA THR A 357 9.94 -14.44 -14.05
C THR A 357 10.23 -14.99 -12.66
N ILE A 358 10.59 -14.11 -11.73
CA ILE A 358 10.96 -14.42 -10.36
C ILE A 358 10.29 -13.41 -9.44
N ASP A 359 9.73 -13.91 -8.35
CA ASP A 359 9.36 -13.14 -7.16
C ASP A 359 10.30 -13.59 -6.03
N ARG A 360 10.89 -12.65 -5.29
CA ARG A 360 11.80 -12.93 -4.16
C ARG A 360 11.25 -12.45 -2.82
N ASP A 361 10.17 -11.68 -2.86
CA ASP A 361 9.69 -10.82 -1.78
C ASP A 361 8.41 -11.40 -1.15
N SER A 362 7.83 -12.43 -1.78
CA SER A 362 6.61 -13.09 -1.28
C SER A 362 6.86 -14.48 -0.66
N PRO A 363 6.17 -14.83 0.43
CA PRO A 363 5.34 -13.95 1.25
C PRO A 363 6.20 -12.99 2.09
N GLY A 364 5.90 -11.68 2.04
CA GLY A 364 6.63 -10.62 2.75
C GLY A 364 6.19 -10.40 4.21
N TYR A 365 5.29 -11.25 4.71
CA TYR A 365 4.82 -11.22 6.10
C TYR A 365 4.35 -12.61 6.58
N PRO A 366 4.73 -13.05 7.80
CA PRO A 366 5.76 -12.46 8.67
C PRO A 366 7.13 -12.32 8.01
N ARG A 367 7.99 -11.46 8.55
CA ARG A 367 9.32 -11.19 7.97
C ARG A 367 10.19 -12.44 7.99
N GLY A 368 11.03 -12.61 6.98
CA GLY A 368 11.90 -13.80 6.87
C GLY A 368 11.22 -15.04 6.28
N GLN A 369 9.94 -14.94 5.87
CA GLN A 369 9.23 -16.01 5.16
C GLN A 369 9.32 -15.89 3.63
N GLU A 370 10.02 -14.88 3.13
CA GLU A 370 10.21 -14.60 1.71
C GLU A 370 10.98 -15.73 1.03
N ARG A 371 10.58 -16.10 -0.19
CA ARG A 371 11.25 -17.16 -0.94
C ARG A 371 11.24 -16.91 -2.44
N VAL A 372 12.25 -17.44 -3.12
CA VAL A 372 12.33 -17.39 -4.59
C VAL A 372 11.21 -18.25 -5.20
N ARG A 373 10.18 -17.60 -5.72
CA ARG A 373 9.11 -18.23 -6.51
C ARG A 373 9.34 -17.96 -7.99
N LYS A 374 9.07 -18.95 -8.86
CA LYS A 374 8.88 -18.68 -10.29
C LYS A 374 7.49 -18.12 -10.50
N VAL A 375 7.39 -17.02 -11.24
CA VAL A 375 6.12 -16.35 -11.57
C VAL A 375 6.00 -16.15 -13.08
N THR A 376 4.82 -15.75 -13.52
CA THR A 376 4.48 -15.38 -14.90
C THR A 376 3.44 -14.27 -14.82
N ASN A 377 3.07 -13.65 -15.95
CA ASN A 377 1.98 -12.66 -16.01
C ASN A 377 0.56 -13.23 -15.74
N ALA A 378 0.44 -14.51 -15.35
CA ALA A 378 -0.75 -15.06 -14.71
C ALA A 378 -0.81 -14.79 -13.19
N CYS A 379 0.27 -14.28 -12.61
CA CYS A 379 0.32 -13.75 -11.25
C CYS A 379 0.24 -12.22 -11.33
N LEU A 380 -0.55 -11.61 -10.45
CA LEU A 380 -0.90 -10.18 -10.53
C LEU A 380 -0.36 -9.40 -9.33
N ASN A 381 0.22 -8.23 -9.58
CA ASN A 381 0.32 -7.18 -8.56
C ASN A 381 -1.09 -6.61 -8.31
N VAL A 382 -1.55 -6.63 -7.06
CA VAL A 382 -2.90 -6.20 -6.67
C VAL A 382 -2.79 -5.02 -5.70
N PRO A 383 -3.39 -3.85 -5.98
CA PRO A 383 -4.43 -3.59 -6.98
C PRO A 383 -3.93 -3.17 -8.37
N ALA A 384 -2.62 -2.95 -8.60
CA ALA A 384 -2.09 -2.32 -9.81
C ALA A 384 -2.53 -2.97 -11.14
N GLU A 385 -2.54 -4.31 -11.23
CA GLU A 385 -2.96 -5.06 -12.43
C GLU A 385 -4.44 -5.49 -12.38
N SER A 386 -5.23 -4.96 -11.43
CA SER A 386 -6.66 -5.27 -11.31
C SER A 386 -7.50 -4.47 -12.33
N LYS A 387 -8.61 -5.06 -12.80
CA LYS A 387 -9.41 -4.44 -13.87
C LYS A 387 -10.09 -3.16 -13.37
N GLY A 388 -10.01 -2.11 -14.19
CA GLY A 388 -10.62 -0.82 -13.89
C GLY A 388 -9.80 0.09 -12.97
N VAL A 389 -8.57 -0.30 -12.62
CA VAL A 389 -7.56 0.55 -11.99
C VAL A 389 -6.74 1.24 -13.08
N ILE A 390 -6.42 2.52 -12.87
CA ILE A 390 -5.50 3.29 -13.73
C ILE A 390 -4.10 3.15 -13.14
N SER A 391 -3.21 2.46 -13.84
CA SER A 391 -1.89 2.11 -13.32
C SER A 391 -0.78 3.05 -13.79
N VAL A 392 0.02 3.56 -12.85
CA VAL A 392 0.94 4.69 -13.06
C VAL A 392 2.40 4.30 -12.83
N SER A 393 3.20 4.35 -13.91
CA SER A 393 4.66 4.23 -13.87
C SER A 393 5.34 5.55 -13.48
N SER A 394 6.58 5.47 -13.02
CA SER A 394 7.36 6.64 -12.58
C SER A 394 8.32 7.15 -13.66
N VAL A 395 8.49 8.48 -13.72
CA VAL A 395 9.59 9.16 -14.41
C VAL A 395 10.44 10.01 -13.46
N GLY A 396 11.73 10.11 -13.79
CA GLY A 396 12.65 11.08 -13.18
C GLY A 396 12.67 12.44 -13.89
N PRO A 397 13.45 13.43 -13.39
CA PRO A 397 13.55 14.79 -13.94
C PRO A 397 13.79 14.94 -15.45
N SER A 398 14.48 13.99 -16.11
CA SER A 398 14.70 14.01 -17.57
C SER A 398 13.50 13.52 -18.40
N GLY A 399 12.45 13.05 -17.72
CA GLY A 399 11.29 12.39 -18.35
C GLY A 399 11.63 11.02 -18.93
N ARG A 400 12.71 10.37 -18.47
CA ARG A 400 12.93 8.93 -18.67
C ARG A 400 12.12 8.14 -17.65
N LYS A 401 11.68 6.92 -17.97
CA LYS A 401 11.14 5.98 -16.95
C LYS A 401 12.18 5.86 -15.83
N ALA A 402 11.76 6.01 -14.59
CA ALA A 402 12.61 5.79 -13.43
C ALA A 402 13.17 4.36 -13.44
N LEU A 403 14.34 4.14 -12.83
CA LEU A 403 15.02 2.85 -12.77
C LEU A 403 14.10 1.81 -12.15
N TYR A 404 13.74 2.00 -10.89
CA TYR A 404 12.95 1.07 -10.08
C TYR A 404 11.54 0.82 -10.64
N SER A 405 10.99 1.72 -11.48
CA SER A 405 9.59 1.61 -11.91
C SER A 405 9.34 0.31 -12.66
N ASP A 406 8.35 -0.44 -12.22
CA ASP A 406 7.75 -1.51 -13.01
C ASP A 406 7.13 -0.95 -14.30
N TYR A 407 6.95 -1.81 -15.30
CA TYR A 407 6.53 -1.45 -16.64
C TYR A 407 5.86 -2.62 -17.36
N GLY A 408 4.98 -2.34 -18.33
CA GLY A 408 4.33 -3.38 -19.14
C GLY A 408 3.35 -2.76 -20.14
N VAL A 409 3.24 -3.29 -21.36
CA VAL A 409 2.39 -2.66 -22.41
C VAL A 409 0.91 -2.73 -22.05
N GLU A 410 0.51 -3.79 -21.35
CA GLU A 410 -0.87 -4.02 -20.91
C GLU A 410 -1.13 -3.37 -19.55
N GLN A 411 -0.12 -3.35 -18.67
CA GLN A 411 -0.19 -2.86 -17.30
C GLN A 411 -0.02 -1.34 -17.13
N THR A 412 0.82 -0.69 -17.95
CA THR A 412 1.08 0.75 -17.81
C THR A 412 0.04 1.56 -18.57
N ASP A 413 -0.76 2.34 -17.86
CA ASP A 413 -1.74 3.26 -18.47
C ASP A 413 -1.22 4.68 -18.61
N LEU A 414 -0.45 5.15 -17.62
CA LEU A 414 0.13 6.49 -17.57
C LEU A 414 1.52 6.46 -16.96
N ALA A 415 2.31 7.49 -17.22
CA ALA A 415 3.48 7.85 -16.44
C ALA A 415 3.25 9.15 -15.68
N ALA A 416 3.93 9.33 -14.54
CA ALA A 416 3.96 10.60 -13.82
C ALA A 416 5.29 10.79 -13.06
N PRO A 417 5.62 12.01 -12.61
CA PRO A 417 6.82 12.25 -11.81
C PRO A 417 6.76 11.43 -10.51
N GLY A 418 7.63 10.43 -10.38
CA GLY A 418 7.85 9.71 -9.12
C GLY A 418 9.28 9.83 -8.61
N GLY A 419 10.14 10.54 -9.36
CA GLY A 419 11.53 10.77 -9.01
C GLY A 419 12.48 9.66 -9.46
N ASP A 420 13.75 10.00 -9.58
CA ASP A 420 14.83 9.04 -9.80
C ASP A 420 16.15 9.67 -9.36
N LEU A 421 16.66 9.23 -8.20
CA LEU A 421 17.89 9.73 -7.60
C LEU A 421 19.09 9.62 -8.56
N LEU A 422 19.09 8.65 -9.48
CA LEU A 422 20.12 8.36 -10.47
C LEU A 422 19.85 9.02 -11.84
N ASP A 423 18.92 9.96 -11.96
CA ASP A 423 18.64 10.68 -13.22
C ASP A 423 19.59 11.85 -13.47
N GLY A 424 20.88 11.53 -13.56
CA GLY A 424 21.97 12.44 -13.82
C GLY A 424 23.32 11.72 -13.79
N LYS A 425 24.42 12.45 -13.54
CA LYS A 425 25.75 11.85 -13.40
C LYS A 425 25.95 11.17 -12.04
N ASP A 426 25.61 11.88 -10.97
CA ASP A 426 25.79 11.46 -9.57
C ASP A 426 24.44 11.43 -8.85
N ALA A 427 24.26 10.55 -7.86
CA ALA A 427 23.01 10.42 -7.10
C ALA A 427 22.64 11.74 -6.37
N SER A 428 21.37 12.16 -6.43
CA SER A 428 20.89 13.34 -5.70
C SER A 428 19.45 13.20 -5.22
N ALA A 429 19.22 13.42 -3.92
CA ALA A 429 17.90 13.44 -3.31
C ALA A 429 16.96 14.48 -3.94
N THR A 430 17.48 15.58 -4.50
CA THR A 430 16.65 16.61 -5.14
C THR A 430 16.03 16.18 -6.47
N ARG A 431 16.32 14.97 -6.96
CA ARG A 431 15.64 14.32 -8.09
C ARG A 431 14.48 13.41 -7.69
N ALA A 432 14.26 13.23 -6.39
CA ALA A 432 13.03 12.68 -5.84
C ALA A 432 11.91 13.76 -5.80
N ILE A 433 10.74 13.39 -5.30
CA ILE A 433 9.57 14.27 -5.14
C ILE A 433 9.57 14.85 -3.73
N LEU A 434 9.53 16.18 -3.62
CA LEU A 434 9.42 16.89 -2.34
C LEU A 434 7.96 17.07 -1.96
N ALA A 435 7.54 16.52 -0.82
CA ALA A 435 6.21 16.77 -0.26
C ALA A 435 6.24 16.75 1.28
N ALA A 436 5.14 17.14 1.93
CA ALA A 436 5.05 17.23 3.39
C ALA A 436 5.24 15.86 4.07
N VAL A 437 5.77 15.88 5.29
CA VAL A 437 6.00 14.69 6.11
C VAL A 437 5.77 15.01 7.61
N PRO A 438 5.23 14.08 8.42
CA PRO A 438 5.03 14.32 9.85
C PRO A 438 6.37 14.49 10.59
N GLU A 439 6.45 15.46 11.51
CA GLU A 439 7.66 15.68 12.30
C GLU A 439 8.01 14.45 13.17
N ASP A 440 7.00 13.81 13.76
CA ASP A 440 7.17 12.65 14.63
C ASP A 440 7.76 11.44 13.87
N ALA A 441 7.33 11.22 12.62
CA ALA A 441 7.89 10.20 11.74
C ALA A 441 9.39 10.45 11.46
N LEU A 442 9.76 11.70 11.15
CA LEU A 442 11.17 12.07 10.97
C LEU A 442 11.99 11.94 12.26
N ARG A 443 11.38 12.14 13.44
CA ARG A 443 12.02 11.95 14.74
C ARG A 443 12.24 10.47 15.05
N ARG A 444 11.24 9.60 14.85
CA ARG A 444 11.37 8.14 14.96
C ARG A 444 12.40 7.57 14.00
N GLY A 445 12.38 7.99 12.74
CA GLY A 445 13.39 7.65 11.73
C GLY A 445 14.77 8.27 11.97
N GLY A 446 14.96 9.02 13.07
CA GLY A 446 16.24 9.61 13.46
C GLY A 446 16.73 10.74 12.53
N LYS A 447 15.94 11.18 11.55
CA LYS A 447 16.33 12.17 10.52
C LYS A 447 16.40 13.60 11.04
N LEU A 448 15.83 13.89 12.21
CA LEU A 448 15.98 15.17 12.93
C LEU A 448 16.90 15.04 14.16
N ASP A 449 17.56 16.14 14.53
CA ASP A 449 18.21 16.28 15.85
C ASP A 449 17.24 16.78 16.94
N LYS A 450 17.77 16.96 18.17
CA LYS A 450 16.97 17.43 19.32
C LYS A 450 16.39 18.84 19.12
N SER A 451 16.99 19.68 18.26
CA SER A 451 16.50 21.01 17.89
C SER A 451 15.54 21.01 16.68
N GLY A 452 15.23 19.82 16.15
CA GLY A 452 14.45 19.67 14.93
C GLY A 452 15.24 20.01 13.66
N LYS A 453 16.58 20.04 13.70
CA LYS A 453 17.37 20.30 12.49
C LYS A 453 17.48 19.02 11.66
N PRO A 454 17.28 19.06 10.33
CA PRO A 454 17.57 17.95 9.43
C PRO A 454 19.02 17.45 9.57
N LYS A 455 19.21 16.13 9.68
CA LYS A 455 20.52 15.46 9.65
C LYS A 455 20.90 14.97 8.24
N THR A 456 19.93 14.88 7.34
CA THR A 456 20.07 14.24 6.02
C THR A 456 19.55 15.17 4.92
N ALA A 457 20.11 15.05 3.71
CA ALA A 457 19.84 15.96 2.58
C ALA A 457 18.47 15.76 1.92
N ASP A 458 17.78 14.65 2.21
CA ASP A 458 16.41 14.36 1.78
C ASP A 458 15.35 15.13 2.59
N VAL A 459 15.69 15.75 3.72
CA VAL A 459 14.72 16.46 4.57
C VAL A 459 14.91 17.98 4.49
N VAL A 460 13.82 18.69 4.17
CA VAL A 460 13.74 20.15 4.14
C VAL A 460 12.88 20.61 5.32
N ARG A 461 13.39 21.58 6.08
CA ARG A 461 12.65 22.28 7.13
C ARG A 461 12.34 23.69 6.64
N ASP A 462 11.06 24.03 6.57
CA ASP A 462 10.58 25.39 6.33
C ASP A 462 10.13 26.00 7.67
N CYS A 463 10.40 27.28 7.90
CA CYS A 463 10.06 27.93 9.16
C CYS A 463 9.54 29.35 8.93
N ARG A 464 8.41 29.66 9.55
CA ARG A 464 7.73 30.94 9.46
C ARG A 464 7.23 31.35 10.84
N ASP A 465 7.59 32.56 11.25
CA ASP A 465 7.17 33.17 12.53
C ASP A 465 7.44 32.28 13.78
N GLY A 466 8.51 31.48 13.73
CA GLY A 466 8.93 30.57 14.80
C GLY A 466 8.31 29.17 14.74
N ALA A 467 7.22 28.97 14.00
CA ALA A 467 6.69 27.65 13.67
C ALA A 467 7.45 27.04 12.48
N CYS A 468 7.56 25.71 12.45
CA CYS A 468 8.24 25.01 11.34
C CYS A 468 7.40 23.85 10.82
N SER A 469 7.58 23.54 9.54
CA SER A 469 6.97 22.43 8.82
C SER A 469 8.06 21.64 8.10
N TYR A 470 7.81 20.36 7.85
CA TYR A 470 8.83 19.45 7.34
C TYR A 470 8.37 18.81 6.04
N TYR A 471 9.33 18.67 5.13
CA TYR A 471 9.13 18.10 3.80
C TYR A 471 10.25 17.12 3.52
N GLN A 472 9.96 16.08 2.75
CA GLN A 472 10.91 15.04 2.41
C GLN A 472 10.92 14.72 0.92
N TYR A 473 12.12 14.47 0.40
CA TYR A 473 12.35 13.89 -0.90
C TYR A 473 12.19 12.37 -0.83
N LEU A 474 11.15 11.83 -1.48
CA LEU A 474 10.94 10.39 -1.66
C LEU A 474 10.88 10.04 -3.17
N GLU A 475 11.25 8.83 -3.53
CA GLU A 475 11.06 8.29 -4.88
C GLU A 475 10.22 7.01 -4.87
N GLY A 476 9.44 6.79 -5.92
CA GLY A 476 8.62 5.60 -6.10
C GLY A 476 7.47 5.84 -7.09
N THR A 477 6.89 4.76 -7.62
CA THR A 477 5.56 4.86 -8.28
C THR A 477 4.49 5.35 -7.31
N SER A 478 4.70 5.18 -6.01
CA SER A 478 3.91 5.74 -4.93
C SER A 478 3.86 7.27 -4.92
N MET A 479 4.87 7.94 -5.46
CA MET A 479 4.89 9.40 -5.67
C MET A 479 4.44 9.79 -7.10
N ALA A 480 4.45 8.85 -8.04
CA ALA A 480 3.89 9.06 -9.39
C ALA A 480 2.35 9.03 -9.40
N ALA A 481 1.74 8.03 -8.75
CA ALA A 481 0.29 7.91 -8.59
C ALA A 481 -0.43 9.18 -8.10
N PRO A 482 0.01 9.87 -7.02
CA PRO A 482 -0.66 11.08 -6.52
C PRO A 482 -0.66 12.24 -7.51
N HIS A 483 0.34 12.35 -8.39
CA HIS A 483 0.31 13.31 -9.49
C HIS A 483 -0.83 13.02 -10.47
N ALA A 484 -1.00 11.75 -10.87
CA ALA A 484 -2.10 11.34 -11.74
C ALA A 484 -3.47 11.51 -11.06
N THR A 485 -3.57 11.19 -9.77
CA THR A 485 -4.75 11.43 -8.93
C THR A 485 -5.12 12.92 -8.88
N GLY A 486 -4.15 13.82 -8.70
CA GLY A 486 -4.38 15.26 -8.73
C GLY A 486 -4.88 15.76 -10.09
N VAL A 487 -4.32 15.26 -11.20
CA VAL A 487 -4.81 15.57 -12.56
C VAL A 487 -6.24 15.04 -12.77
N ALA A 488 -6.57 13.86 -12.23
CA ALA A 488 -7.92 13.32 -12.23
C ALA A 488 -8.88 14.24 -11.46
N ALA A 489 -8.48 14.72 -10.28
CA ALA A 489 -9.27 15.64 -9.46
C ALA A 489 -9.51 17.01 -10.14
N ILE A 490 -8.56 17.52 -10.94
CA ILE A 490 -8.80 18.69 -11.82
C ILE A 490 -9.91 18.39 -12.84
N LEU A 491 -9.87 17.22 -13.49
CA LEU A 491 -10.88 16.83 -14.50
C LEU A 491 -12.27 16.67 -13.89
N VAL A 492 -12.37 16.04 -12.71
CA VAL A 492 -13.63 15.97 -11.94
C VAL A 492 -14.09 17.37 -11.55
N SER A 493 -13.20 18.23 -11.06
CA SER A 493 -13.54 19.62 -10.69
C SER A 493 -14.11 20.45 -11.84
N ARG A 494 -13.70 20.17 -13.08
CA ARG A 494 -14.13 20.89 -14.29
C ARG A 494 -15.38 20.32 -14.96
N PHE A 495 -15.56 19.00 -14.92
CA PHE A 495 -16.58 18.30 -15.72
C PHE A 495 -17.56 17.46 -14.91
N GLY A 496 -17.33 17.34 -13.60
CA GLY A 496 -18.25 16.72 -12.65
C GLY A 496 -19.57 17.46 -12.56
N LYS A 497 -20.63 16.71 -12.29
CA LYS A 497 -21.98 17.22 -12.00
C LYS A 497 -22.26 17.04 -10.50
N PRO A 498 -23.28 17.69 -9.90
CA PRO A 498 -23.67 17.42 -8.53
C PRO A 498 -23.83 15.92 -8.27
N GLY A 499 -23.19 15.41 -7.21
CA GLY A 499 -23.06 14.00 -6.89
C GLY A 499 -22.98 13.78 -5.38
N LYS A 500 -22.81 12.51 -4.96
CA LYS A 500 -22.94 12.13 -3.53
C LYS A 500 -21.91 12.84 -2.63
N GLY A 501 -20.66 12.95 -3.07
CA GLY A 501 -19.59 13.68 -2.35
C GLY A 501 -19.59 15.19 -2.55
N GLY A 502 -20.52 15.74 -3.34
CA GLY A 502 -20.58 17.16 -3.72
C GLY A 502 -20.53 17.35 -5.24
N VAL A 503 -19.57 16.70 -5.90
CA VAL A 503 -19.64 16.41 -7.35
C VAL A 503 -19.51 14.90 -7.61
N ALA A 504 -19.57 14.51 -8.88
CA ALA A 504 -19.21 13.20 -9.40
C ALA A 504 -18.92 13.29 -10.91
N LEU A 505 -17.97 12.51 -11.40
CA LEU A 505 -17.75 12.27 -12.82
C LEU A 505 -17.52 10.77 -13.05
N ASP A 506 -18.20 10.21 -14.05
CA ASP A 506 -18.07 8.81 -14.45
C ASP A 506 -16.58 8.40 -14.59
N PRO A 507 -16.10 7.34 -13.90
CA PRO A 507 -14.69 6.94 -13.93
C PRO A 507 -14.14 6.66 -15.33
N ALA A 508 -14.94 6.05 -16.22
CA ALA A 508 -14.52 5.82 -17.60
C ALA A 508 -14.36 7.12 -18.41
N THR A 509 -15.02 8.20 -17.98
CA THR A 509 -14.83 9.56 -18.51
C THR A 509 -13.61 10.24 -17.91
N VAL A 510 -13.32 10.06 -16.61
CA VAL A 510 -12.07 10.56 -16.01
C VAL A 510 -10.86 9.90 -16.69
N GLU A 511 -10.87 8.58 -16.79
CA GLU A 511 -9.86 7.75 -17.46
C GLU A 511 -9.61 8.21 -18.92
N ARG A 512 -10.67 8.29 -19.73
CA ARG A 512 -10.57 8.75 -21.12
C ARG A 512 -10.00 10.17 -21.24
N LEU A 513 -10.34 11.07 -20.32
CA LEU A 513 -9.81 12.44 -20.31
C LEU A 513 -8.35 12.49 -19.85
N LEU A 514 -7.95 11.68 -18.86
CA LEU A 514 -6.54 11.51 -18.47
C LEU A 514 -5.71 11.06 -19.67
N TYR A 515 -6.08 9.96 -20.33
CA TYR A 515 -5.34 9.44 -21.48
C TYR A 515 -5.29 10.42 -22.66
N ARG A 516 -6.38 11.15 -22.92
CA ARG A 516 -6.44 12.20 -23.97
C ARG A 516 -5.59 13.43 -23.64
N THR A 517 -5.42 13.76 -22.35
CA THR A 517 -4.66 14.94 -21.91
C THR A 517 -3.19 14.64 -21.68
N ALA A 518 -2.79 13.39 -21.43
CA ALA A 518 -1.40 12.99 -21.26
C ALA A 518 -0.49 13.46 -22.42
N THR A 519 0.76 13.78 -22.12
CA THR A 519 1.81 14.10 -23.10
C THR A 519 2.40 12.81 -23.66
N PRO A 520 2.15 12.46 -24.94
CA PRO A 520 2.54 11.15 -25.46
C PRO A 520 4.05 11.05 -25.64
N ARG A 521 4.67 10.11 -24.93
CA ARG A 521 6.11 9.86 -24.93
C ARG A 521 6.40 8.54 -25.62
N ALA A 522 7.20 8.56 -26.67
CA ALA A 522 7.61 7.34 -27.37
C ALA A 522 8.65 6.56 -26.57
N CYS A 523 8.73 5.25 -26.81
CA CYS A 523 9.87 4.45 -26.37
C CYS A 523 11.22 5.09 -26.79
N PRO A 524 12.27 4.95 -25.96
CA PRO A 524 13.61 5.38 -26.32
C PRO A 524 14.12 4.65 -27.58
N ARG A 525 15.19 5.21 -28.17
CA ARG A 525 15.95 4.61 -29.27
C ARG A 525 17.41 4.51 -28.84
N PRO A 526 17.98 3.29 -28.68
CA PRO A 526 17.34 1.98 -28.82
C PRO A 526 16.21 1.72 -27.80
N ARG A 527 15.33 0.76 -28.12
CA ARG A 527 14.18 0.38 -27.26
C ARG A 527 14.61 -0.24 -25.93
N ALA A 528 15.77 -0.90 -25.90
CA ALA A 528 16.43 -1.30 -24.67
C ALA A 528 17.18 -0.09 -24.08
N TYR A 529 16.64 0.47 -23.01
CA TYR A 529 17.27 1.59 -22.29
C TYR A 529 18.21 1.05 -21.22
N GLY A 530 19.45 1.57 -21.20
CA GLY A 530 20.46 1.21 -20.21
C GLY A 530 20.53 2.22 -19.07
N TYR A 531 20.33 1.77 -17.85
CA TYR A 531 20.48 2.54 -16.62
C TYR A 531 21.86 2.26 -16.04
N LYS A 532 22.66 3.31 -15.79
CA LYS A 532 23.98 3.16 -15.17
C LYS A 532 23.84 3.14 -13.65
N ILE A 533 24.30 2.08 -13.01
CA ILE A 533 24.17 1.86 -11.56
C ILE A 533 25.53 1.40 -11.05
N TYR A 534 26.24 2.23 -10.28
CA TYR A 534 27.51 1.90 -9.63
C TYR A 534 28.57 1.20 -10.52
N GLY A 535 28.60 1.52 -11.82
CA GLY A 535 29.50 0.93 -12.82
C GLY A 535 28.87 -0.17 -13.69
N GLU A 536 27.76 -0.75 -13.27
CA GLU A 536 26.98 -1.72 -14.05
C GLU A 536 25.92 -1.04 -14.95
N THR A 537 25.28 -1.82 -15.83
CA THR A 537 24.20 -1.34 -16.69
C THR A 537 23.01 -2.29 -16.69
N GLU A 538 21.96 -1.91 -15.97
CA GLU A 538 20.67 -2.59 -16.02
C GLU A 538 19.90 -2.18 -17.29
N LYS A 539 19.15 -3.09 -17.90
CA LYS A 539 18.48 -2.84 -19.19
C LYS A 539 16.99 -3.16 -19.13
N HIS A 540 16.16 -2.16 -19.40
CA HIS A 540 14.70 -2.34 -19.54
C HIS A 540 14.29 -2.15 -20.99
N VAL A 541 13.32 -2.94 -21.47
CA VAL A 541 12.91 -2.95 -22.88
C VAL A 541 11.53 -2.33 -23.05
N CYS A 542 11.48 -1.15 -23.66
CA CYS A 542 10.22 -0.50 -23.99
C CYS A 542 9.59 -1.11 -25.26
N GLN A 543 8.40 -1.66 -25.12
CA GLN A 543 7.57 -2.21 -26.21
C GLN A 543 6.36 -1.29 -26.46
N GLY A 544 5.81 -1.31 -27.68
CA GLY A 544 4.67 -0.45 -28.08
C GLY A 544 5.04 0.76 -28.95
N GLY A 545 4.12 1.72 -29.03
CA GLY A 545 4.18 2.91 -29.89
C GLY A 545 4.11 4.24 -29.11
N LYS A 546 4.03 5.38 -29.82
CA LYS A 546 3.98 6.71 -29.17
C LYS A 546 2.67 6.95 -28.39
N SER A 547 1.57 6.29 -28.78
CA SER A 547 0.22 6.46 -28.22
C SER A 547 -0.16 5.48 -27.09
N LYS A 548 0.48 4.31 -27.03
CA LYS A 548 0.55 3.44 -25.84
C LYS A 548 1.85 2.61 -25.90
N ASN A 549 2.63 2.58 -24.82
CA ASN A 549 3.82 1.73 -24.66
C ASN A 549 4.08 1.37 -23.20
N GLY A 550 4.92 0.36 -22.97
CA GLY A 550 5.13 -0.19 -21.64
C GLY A 550 5.80 0.74 -20.64
N PHE A 551 6.57 1.74 -21.07
CA PHE A 551 7.24 2.66 -20.13
C PHE A 551 6.35 3.82 -19.68
N TYR A 552 5.54 4.36 -20.59
CA TYR A 552 4.81 5.61 -20.38
C TYR A 552 3.28 5.47 -20.47
N GLY A 553 2.77 4.28 -20.77
CA GLY A 553 1.37 4.07 -21.10
C GLY A 553 0.96 5.00 -22.24
N HIS A 554 -0.15 5.72 -22.06
CA HIS A 554 -0.64 6.75 -22.96
C HIS A 554 0.19 8.05 -22.97
N GLY A 555 1.03 8.26 -21.95
CA GLY A 555 1.91 9.42 -21.85
C GLY A 555 2.18 9.83 -20.41
N ILE A 556 3.02 10.86 -20.24
CA ILE A 556 3.21 11.51 -18.94
C ILE A 556 2.00 12.41 -18.66
N VAL A 557 1.41 12.35 -17.46
CA VAL A 557 0.25 13.18 -17.10
C VAL A 557 0.52 14.69 -17.27
N ASP A 558 -0.51 15.46 -17.61
CA ASP A 558 -0.39 16.89 -17.96
C ASP A 558 -1.54 17.68 -17.33
N ALA A 559 -1.25 18.28 -16.17
CA ALA A 559 -2.19 19.09 -15.41
C ALA A 559 -2.63 20.34 -16.18
N TRP A 560 -1.74 20.93 -16.99
CA TRP A 560 -2.09 22.12 -17.78
C TRP A 560 -3.10 21.79 -18.89
N LYS A 561 -2.92 20.68 -19.61
CA LYS A 561 -3.92 20.19 -20.57
C LYS A 561 -5.20 19.77 -19.86
N ALA A 562 -5.14 19.08 -18.72
CA ALA A 562 -6.33 18.77 -17.94
C ALA A 562 -7.09 20.03 -17.46
N ALA A 563 -6.39 21.13 -17.18
CA ALA A 563 -6.98 22.43 -16.82
C ALA A 563 -7.57 23.21 -18.02
N THR A 564 -7.18 22.89 -19.25
CA THR A 564 -7.52 23.68 -20.46
C THR A 564 -8.29 22.92 -21.55
N VAL A 565 -8.33 21.59 -21.52
CA VAL A 565 -9.04 20.74 -22.48
C VAL A 565 -10.54 21.06 -22.52
N ASN A 566 -11.17 20.91 -23.67
CA ASN A 566 -12.63 20.91 -23.82
C ASN A 566 -13.16 19.48 -23.81
N ARG A 567 -14.29 19.25 -23.12
CA ARG A 567 -14.88 17.92 -22.88
C ARG A 567 -15.04 17.12 -24.18
#